data_AF-A0A2V1BZC9-F1
#
_entry.id   AF-A0A2V1BZC9-F1
#
_cell.length_a   1.000
_cell.length_b   1.000
_cell.length_c   1.000
_cell.angle_alpha   90.00
_cell.angle_beta   90.00
_cell.angle_gamma   90.00
#
_symmetry.space_group_name_H-M   'P 1'
#
loop_
_entity.id
_entity.type
_entity.pdbx_description
1 polymer ?
#
loop_
_entity_poly.entity_id
_entity_poly.type
_entity_poly.pdbx_seq_one_letter_code
_entity_poly.pdbx_strand_id
1 'polypeptide(L)'
;MSAGGSSKTSTAELQNAAATLAWALETIGVTKYGFIGGGAVSILSTQYGLVTRQTKNLDLIIQPTSISANTISNSLTTNEDVKGYFVSMRDGYIDKPHVIVPRADSEIYIPVEIFDWHVWPDRQQYYNLDWDANACQLLLVGDRQASLLNTGWLLRQKILAYAQRQNRSGPDMQDITSLGEILALRGETMTITEESEVLALKQVLDSSDAPNLKGWVRCEAVWPTEWTWDARRKDHYRYDESWTKVWGKAFK
;
A
#
# COMPACT_ATOMS: atom_id res chain seq x y z
N MET A 1 -5.90 -26.39 25.04
CA MET A 1 -6.00 -25.29 26.02
C MET A 1 -4.81 -24.38 25.74
N SER A 2 -4.90 -23.09 25.42
CA SER A 2 -5.92 -22.07 25.61
C SER A 2 -6.40 -21.47 24.29
N ALA A 3 -7.63 -20.94 24.29
CA ALA A 3 -8.10 -20.03 23.25
C ALA A 3 -7.37 -18.69 23.47
N GLY A 4 -6.26 -18.47 22.75
CA GLY A 4 -5.53 -17.21 22.76
C GLY A 4 -6.42 -16.09 22.21
N GLY A 5 -6.79 -15.15 23.07
CA GLY A 5 -7.58 -13.99 22.69
C GLY A 5 -6.94 -13.26 21.51
N SER A 6 -7.70 -13.12 20.43
CA SER A 6 -7.31 -12.32 19.26
C SER A 6 -7.34 -10.83 19.61
N SER A 7 -6.39 -10.38 20.43
CA SER A 7 -6.11 -8.96 20.57
C SER A 7 -5.52 -8.47 19.26
N LYS A 8 -6.21 -7.55 18.62
CA LYS A 8 -5.77 -6.94 17.36
C LYS A 8 -4.40 -6.28 17.54
N THR A 9 -3.55 -6.37 16.51
CA THR A 9 -2.23 -5.73 16.50
C THR A 9 -2.36 -4.22 16.67
N SER A 10 -1.62 -3.65 17.62
CA SER A 10 -1.56 -2.19 17.81
C SER A 10 -0.63 -1.55 16.79
N THR A 11 -0.76 -0.23 16.59
CA THR A 11 0.11 0.52 15.70
C THR A 11 1.59 0.44 16.14
N ALA A 12 1.86 0.54 17.44
CA ALA A 12 3.21 0.44 17.98
C ALA A 12 3.82 -0.96 17.76
N GLU A 13 3.02 -2.02 17.91
CA GLU A 13 3.45 -3.40 17.61
C GLU A 13 3.77 -3.60 16.13
N LEU A 14 2.95 -3.03 15.24
CA LEU A 14 3.19 -3.07 13.81
C LEU A 14 4.46 -2.31 13.42
N GLN A 15 4.69 -1.12 14.00
CA GLN A 15 5.90 -0.34 13.78
C GLN A 15 7.14 -1.08 14.30
N ASN A 16 7.07 -1.70 15.49
CA ASN A 16 8.14 -2.54 16.02
C ASN A 16 8.46 -3.71 15.06
N ALA A 17 7.44 -4.41 14.58
CA ALA A 17 7.65 -5.50 13.64
C ALA A 17 8.25 -5.04 12.31
N ALA A 18 7.82 -3.89 11.78
CA ALA A 18 8.37 -3.33 10.56
C ALA A 18 9.83 -2.88 10.73
N ALA A 19 10.18 -2.28 11.87
CA ALA A 19 11.56 -1.91 12.20
C ALA A 19 12.46 -3.16 12.35
N THR A 20 11.97 -4.18 13.04
CA THR A 20 12.66 -5.47 13.21
C THR A 20 12.89 -6.15 11.87
N LEU A 21 11.87 -6.18 11.01
CA LEU A 21 11.96 -6.77 9.68
C LEU A 21 12.91 -5.98 8.77
N ALA A 22 12.87 -4.65 8.79
CA ALA A 22 13.81 -3.81 8.03
C ALA A 22 15.27 -4.10 8.42
N TRP A 23 15.58 -4.14 9.72
CA TRP A 23 16.91 -4.51 10.21
C TRP A 23 17.31 -5.93 9.81
N ALA A 24 16.40 -6.89 9.92
CA ALA A 24 16.69 -8.28 9.58
C ALA A 24 16.99 -8.45 8.08
N LEU A 25 16.22 -7.78 7.22
CA LEU A 25 16.43 -7.76 5.77
C LEU A 25 17.82 -7.21 5.41
N GLU A 26 18.22 -6.09 6.02
CA GLU A 26 19.57 -5.54 5.86
C GLU A 26 20.65 -6.53 6.31
N THR A 27 20.44 -7.16 7.47
CA THR A 27 21.39 -8.11 8.08
C THR A 27 21.62 -9.33 7.21
N ILE A 28 20.56 -9.86 6.57
CA ILE A 28 20.66 -11.02 5.66
C ILE A 28 21.00 -10.64 4.21
N GLY A 29 21.36 -9.38 3.96
CA GLY A 29 21.90 -8.91 2.68
C GLY A 29 20.86 -8.51 1.64
N VAL A 30 19.62 -8.23 2.04
CA VAL A 30 18.58 -7.70 1.13
C VAL A 30 18.80 -6.21 0.93
N THR A 31 19.20 -5.83 -0.28
CA THR A 31 19.56 -4.44 -0.60
C THR A 31 18.42 -3.62 -1.17
N LYS A 32 17.36 -4.27 -1.69
CA LYS A 32 16.25 -3.58 -2.35
C LYS A 32 14.91 -4.25 -2.06
N TYR A 33 14.11 -3.55 -1.28
CA TYR A 33 12.74 -3.95 -0.93
C TYR A 33 11.88 -2.71 -0.71
N GLY A 34 10.57 -2.91 -0.66
CA GLY A 34 9.62 -1.89 -0.24
C GLY A 34 8.38 -2.51 0.38
N PHE A 35 8.04 -2.05 1.59
CA PHE A 35 6.80 -2.40 2.25
C PHE A 35 5.59 -1.90 1.46
N ILE A 36 4.57 -2.75 1.38
CA ILE A 36 3.31 -2.52 0.68
C ILE A 36 2.11 -2.90 1.57
N GLY A 37 0.92 -2.94 0.96
CA GLY A 37 -0.26 -3.52 1.60
C GLY A 37 -0.80 -2.68 2.76
N GLY A 38 -1.54 -3.32 3.66
CA GLY A 38 -2.15 -2.63 4.81
C GLY A 38 -1.15 -2.15 5.85
N GLY A 39 -0.06 -2.91 6.02
CA GLY A 39 1.06 -2.57 6.90
C GLY A 39 1.66 -1.21 6.55
N ALA A 40 2.06 -1.05 5.29
CA ALA A 40 2.66 0.20 4.79
C ALA A 40 1.72 1.39 4.95
N VAL A 41 0.43 1.26 4.59
CA VAL A 41 -0.54 2.35 4.73
C VAL A 41 -0.75 2.73 6.19
N SER A 42 -0.77 1.77 7.11
CA SER A 42 -0.94 2.05 8.55
C SER A 42 0.27 2.78 9.12
N ILE A 43 1.49 2.34 8.78
CA ILE A 43 2.74 3.01 9.18
C ILE A 43 2.77 4.44 8.64
N LEU A 44 2.47 4.62 7.35
CA LEU A 44 2.45 5.93 6.72
C LEU A 44 1.38 6.84 7.34
N SER A 45 0.17 6.35 7.56
CA SER A 45 -0.91 7.11 8.20
C SER A 45 -0.52 7.58 9.61
N THR A 46 0.20 6.75 10.36
CA THR A 46 0.73 7.11 11.69
C THR A 46 1.68 8.29 11.61
N GLN A 47 2.59 8.28 10.63
CA GLN A 47 3.58 9.35 10.44
C GLN A 47 2.92 10.71 10.16
N TYR A 48 1.75 10.72 9.53
CA TYR A 48 0.99 11.92 9.21
C TYR A 48 -0.14 12.24 10.22
N GLY A 49 -0.20 11.52 11.35
CA GLY A 49 -1.20 11.75 12.40
C GLY A 49 -2.63 11.43 11.98
N LEU A 50 -2.83 10.58 10.96
CA LEU A 50 -4.13 10.18 10.45
C LEU A 50 -4.67 8.94 11.17
N VAL A 51 -5.97 8.69 11.03
CA VAL A 51 -6.62 7.51 11.61
C VAL A 51 -6.08 6.24 10.93
N THR A 52 -5.33 5.45 11.70
CA THR A 52 -4.76 4.19 11.23
C THR A 52 -5.79 3.07 11.34
N ARG A 53 -6.01 2.32 10.26
CA ARG A 53 -6.70 1.04 10.40
C ARG A 53 -5.76 0.01 11.04
N GLN A 54 -6.35 -0.99 11.69
CA GLN A 54 -5.58 -2.13 12.14
C GLN A 54 -5.32 -3.10 10.98
N THR A 55 -4.12 -3.66 10.94
CA THR A 55 -3.71 -4.71 10.02
C THR A 55 -2.95 -5.78 10.79
N LYS A 56 -2.98 -7.01 10.29
CA LYS A 56 -2.44 -8.17 11.01
C LYS A 56 -1.09 -8.64 10.46
N ASN A 57 -0.71 -8.16 9.29
CA ASN A 57 0.44 -8.64 8.53
C ASN A 57 1.29 -7.48 8.01
N LEU A 58 2.52 -7.80 7.62
CA LEU A 58 3.40 -6.96 6.83
C LEU A 58 3.57 -7.60 5.46
N ASP A 59 3.47 -6.79 4.42
CA ASP A 59 3.63 -7.21 3.04
C ASP A 59 4.82 -6.43 2.46
N LEU A 60 5.72 -7.06 1.72
CA LEU A 60 6.78 -6.35 1.01
C LEU A 60 7.05 -6.94 -0.37
N ILE A 61 7.46 -6.07 -1.28
CA ILE A 61 8.07 -6.45 -2.55
C ILE A 61 9.57 -6.44 -2.36
N ILE A 62 10.24 -7.46 -2.88
CA ILE A 62 11.69 -7.47 -3.05
C ILE A 62 12.02 -7.34 -4.53
N GLN A 63 13.16 -6.72 -4.80
CA GLN A 63 13.76 -6.74 -6.12
C GLN A 63 15.12 -7.44 -6.02
N PRO A 64 15.14 -8.78 -6.11
CA PRO A 64 16.33 -9.52 -5.76
C PRO A 64 17.37 -9.40 -6.87
N THR A 65 18.60 -9.12 -6.47
CA THR A 65 19.77 -9.26 -7.34
C THR A 65 20.35 -10.68 -7.27
N SER A 66 20.13 -11.38 -6.15
CA SER A 66 20.64 -12.74 -5.92
C SER A 66 19.81 -13.60 -4.93
N ILE A 67 18.85 -13.03 -4.19
CA ILE A 67 18.16 -13.71 -3.08
C ILE A 67 16.64 -13.72 -3.30
N SER A 68 16.06 -14.87 -3.65
CA SER A 68 14.61 -14.99 -3.88
C SER A 68 13.76 -14.76 -2.61
N ALA A 69 12.46 -14.51 -2.76
CA ALA A 69 11.54 -14.40 -1.62
C ALA A 69 11.52 -15.66 -0.74
N ASN A 70 11.62 -16.84 -1.34
CA ASN A 70 11.70 -18.10 -0.59
C ASN A 70 13.01 -18.21 0.21
N THR A 71 14.13 -17.77 -0.37
CA THR A 71 15.42 -17.73 0.32
C THR A 71 15.38 -16.76 1.49
N ILE A 72 14.81 -15.56 1.32
CA ILE A 72 14.64 -14.59 2.41
C ILE A 72 13.76 -15.17 3.51
N SER A 73 12.60 -15.75 3.16
CA SER A 73 11.68 -16.37 4.12
C SER A 73 12.37 -17.41 5.00
N ASN A 74 13.17 -18.30 4.39
CA ASN A 74 13.94 -19.29 5.12
C ASN A 74 15.06 -18.64 5.96
N SER A 75 15.79 -17.66 5.41
CA SER A 75 16.87 -16.97 6.13
C SER A 75 16.36 -16.25 7.38
N LEU A 76 15.19 -15.60 7.35
CA LEU A 76 14.60 -14.93 8.51
C LEU A 76 14.42 -15.88 9.71
N THR A 77 14.16 -17.17 9.46
CA THR A 77 13.90 -18.16 10.52
C THR A 77 15.09 -19.09 10.84
N THR A 78 16.16 -19.01 10.06
CA THR A 78 17.31 -19.94 10.20
C THR A 78 18.67 -19.25 10.37
N ASN A 79 18.84 -18.00 9.94
CA ASN A 79 20.09 -17.27 10.08
C ASN A 79 20.34 -16.91 11.57
N GLU A 80 21.52 -17.23 12.08
CA GLU A 80 21.88 -17.08 13.50
C GLU A 80 21.73 -15.65 14.05
N ASP A 81 21.95 -14.63 13.21
CA ASP A 81 21.93 -13.23 13.62
C ASP A 81 20.49 -12.72 13.85
N VAL A 82 19.50 -13.31 13.16
CA VAL A 82 18.12 -12.81 13.13
C VAL A 82 17.07 -13.81 13.60
N LYS A 83 17.35 -15.12 13.61
CA LYS A 83 16.35 -16.18 13.88
C LYS A 83 15.64 -16.04 15.23
N GLY A 84 16.25 -15.37 16.21
CA GLY A 84 15.63 -15.10 17.53
C GLY A 84 14.43 -14.16 17.47
N TYR A 85 14.23 -13.44 16.36
CA TYR A 85 13.14 -12.48 16.16
C TYR A 85 12.02 -13.00 15.25
N PHE A 86 12.15 -14.23 14.75
CA PHE A 86 11.21 -14.80 13.80
C PHE A 86 10.86 -16.23 14.13
N VAL A 87 9.66 -16.62 13.73
CA VAL A 87 9.19 -18.00 13.79
C VAL A 87 8.52 -18.37 12.48
N SER A 88 8.74 -19.61 12.03
CA SER A 88 8.01 -20.17 10.89
C SER A 88 6.69 -20.72 11.39
N MET A 89 5.58 -20.23 10.83
CA MET A 89 4.24 -20.75 11.13
C MET A 89 3.49 -21.08 9.85
N ARG A 90 2.73 -22.16 9.89
CA ARG A 90 1.92 -22.62 8.77
C ARG A 90 0.68 -21.75 8.60
N ASP A 91 0.55 -21.13 7.44
CA ASP A 91 -0.64 -20.40 7.00
C ASP A 91 -1.22 -21.09 5.75
N GLY A 92 -2.30 -21.84 5.96
CA GLY A 92 -2.84 -22.75 4.95
C GLY A 92 -1.85 -23.88 4.62
N TYR A 93 -1.34 -23.88 3.40
CA TYR A 93 -0.39 -24.90 2.90
C TYR A 93 1.06 -24.39 2.79
N ILE A 94 1.32 -23.16 3.23
CA ILE A 94 2.62 -22.50 3.08
C ILE A 94 3.11 -22.09 4.47
N ASP A 95 4.37 -22.37 4.75
CA ASP A 95 5.02 -21.88 5.96
C ASP A 95 5.51 -20.43 5.71
N LYS A 96 5.10 -19.50 6.58
CA LYS A 96 5.43 -18.07 6.48
C LYS A 96 6.25 -17.61 7.68
N PRO A 97 7.21 -16.70 7.48
CA PRO A 97 7.93 -16.09 8.59
C PRO A 97 6.99 -15.11 9.30
N HIS A 98 7.04 -15.13 10.63
CA HIS A 98 6.32 -14.20 11.49
C HIS A 98 7.33 -13.46 12.35
N VAL A 99 7.19 -12.13 12.44
CA VAL A 99 7.97 -11.34 13.40
C VAL A 99 7.43 -11.60 14.80
N ILE A 100 8.31 -11.91 15.73
CA ILE A 100 7.98 -12.06 17.15
C ILE A 100 8.00 -10.66 17.78
N VAL A 101 6.84 -10.20 18.27
CA VAL A 101 6.74 -8.92 18.99
C VAL A 101 6.40 -9.19 20.46
N PRO A 102 7.27 -8.79 21.40
CA PRO A 102 7.03 -9.00 22.82
C PRO A 102 5.92 -8.07 23.33
N ARG A 103 5.13 -8.57 24.27
CA ARG A 103 4.19 -7.84 25.12
C ARG A 103 4.53 -8.10 26.58
N ALA A 104 3.91 -7.34 27.50
CA ALA A 104 4.15 -7.46 28.93
C ALA A 104 4.05 -8.90 29.45
N ASP A 105 3.05 -9.66 29.00
CA ASP A 105 2.77 -11.03 29.50
C ASP A 105 2.72 -12.09 28.38
N SER A 106 3.04 -11.73 27.13
CA SER A 106 2.91 -12.65 26.00
C SER A 106 3.77 -12.23 24.81
N GLU A 107 3.74 -13.02 23.74
CA GLU A 107 4.22 -12.62 22.41
C GLU A 107 3.05 -12.53 21.45
N ILE A 108 3.21 -11.76 20.38
CA ILE A 108 2.39 -11.89 19.18
C ILE A 108 3.26 -12.15 17.97
N TYR A 109 2.65 -12.76 16.96
CA TYR A 109 3.30 -13.19 15.74
C TYR A 109 2.68 -12.44 14.57
N ILE A 110 3.44 -11.55 13.96
CA ILE A 110 2.97 -10.74 12.82
C ILE A 110 3.45 -11.41 11.53
N PRO A 111 2.56 -12.04 10.74
CA PRO A 111 2.93 -12.66 9.47
C PRO A 111 3.58 -11.67 8.51
N VAL A 112 4.57 -12.17 7.76
CA VAL A 112 5.26 -11.44 6.71
C VAL A 112 5.02 -12.13 5.37
N GLU A 113 4.49 -11.39 4.40
CA GLU A 113 4.36 -11.81 3.02
C GLU A 113 5.42 -11.13 2.16
N ILE A 114 6.23 -11.94 1.47
CA ILE A 114 7.35 -11.47 0.65
C ILE A 114 7.03 -11.79 -0.81
N PHE A 115 6.92 -10.76 -1.63
CA PHE A 115 6.64 -10.86 -3.05
C PHE A 115 7.91 -10.61 -3.87
N ASP A 116 8.28 -11.58 -4.70
CA ASP A 116 9.40 -11.45 -5.63
C ASP A 116 8.91 -10.91 -6.97
N TRP A 117 9.34 -9.72 -7.38
CA TRP A 117 8.86 -9.10 -8.62
C TRP A 117 9.08 -9.98 -9.87
N HIS A 118 10.13 -10.83 -9.91
CA HIS A 118 10.39 -11.70 -11.05
C HIS A 118 9.36 -12.81 -11.20
N VAL A 119 8.76 -13.25 -10.10
CA VAL A 119 7.80 -14.36 -10.06
C VAL A 119 6.38 -13.91 -10.49
N TRP A 120 6.13 -12.60 -10.55
CA TRP A 120 4.85 -12.02 -10.93
C TRP A 120 4.95 -11.23 -12.25
N PRO A 121 5.12 -11.91 -13.41
CA PRO A 121 5.32 -11.25 -14.70
C PRO A 121 4.20 -10.24 -15.03
N ASP A 122 2.95 -10.60 -14.76
CA ASP A 122 1.78 -9.75 -15.03
C ASP A 122 1.66 -8.53 -14.10
N ARG A 123 2.53 -8.43 -13.08
CA ARG A 123 2.59 -7.33 -12.13
C ARG A 123 3.91 -6.57 -12.19
N GLN A 124 4.79 -6.88 -13.13
CA GLN A 124 6.11 -6.23 -13.21
C GLN A 124 6.01 -4.72 -13.34
N GLN A 125 5.00 -4.20 -14.04
CA GLN A 125 4.79 -2.75 -14.13
C GLN A 125 4.56 -2.07 -12.78
N TYR A 126 4.08 -2.83 -11.80
CA TYR A 126 3.87 -2.35 -10.43
C TYR A 126 4.98 -2.79 -9.48
N TYR A 127 5.64 -3.91 -9.70
CA TYR A 127 6.55 -4.51 -8.72
C TYR A 127 8.02 -4.25 -9.00
N ASN A 128 8.38 -3.78 -10.20
CA ASN A 128 9.76 -3.39 -10.49
C ASN A 128 10.09 -2.08 -9.74
N LEU A 129 10.93 -2.17 -8.71
CA LEU A 129 11.32 -1.05 -7.86
C LEU A 129 12.37 -0.15 -8.52
N ASP A 130 12.89 -0.46 -9.72
CA ASP A 130 13.77 0.44 -10.51
C ASP A 130 12.98 1.52 -11.24
N TRP A 131 11.67 1.39 -11.34
CA TRP A 131 10.84 2.36 -12.05
C TRP A 131 10.46 3.51 -11.13
N ASP A 132 10.58 4.75 -11.63
CA ASP A 132 10.27 5.96 -10.86
C ASP A 132 8.86 5.95 -10.27
N ALA A 133 7.88 5.44 -11.02
CA ALA A 133 6.49 5.31 -10.55
C ALA A 133 6.34 4.35 -9.35
N ASN A 134 7.31 3.45 -9.15
CA ASN A 134 7.38 2.46 -8.08
C ASN A 134 8.51 2.78 -7.09
N ALA A 135 9.01 4.03 -7.09
CA ALA A 135 10.09 4.43 -6.20
C ALA A 135 9.71 4.20 -4.74
N CYS A 136 10.70 3.80 -3.95
CA CYS A 136 10.54 3.66 -2.52
C CYS A 136 10.85 4.99 -1.80
N GLN A 137 10.18 5.20 -0.67
CA GLN A 137 10.45 6.25 0.29
C GLN A 137 11.01 5.62 1.57
N LEU A 138 12.05 6.25 2.12
CA LEU A 138 12.58 5.86 3.42
C LEU A 138 11.82 6.60 4.52
N LEU A 139 11.28 5.86 5.47
CA LEU A 139 10.60 6.40 6.65
C LEU A 139 11.31 5.92 7.91
N LEU A 140 11.41 6.80 8.90
CA LEU A 140 11.84 6.40 10.23
C LEU A 140 10.67 5.70 10.93
N VAL A 141 10.79 4.39 11.12
CA VAL A 141 9.81 3.54 11.81
C VAL A 141 10.45 3.06 13.10
N GLY A 142 9.99 3.58 14.24
CA GLY A 142 10.71 3.43 15.50
C GLY A 142 12.06 4.14 15.43
N ASP A 143 13.14 3.39 15.60
CA ASP A 143 14.53 3.84 15.53
C ASP A 143 15.25 3.41 14.23
N ARG A 144 14.53 2.81 13.27
CA ARG A 144 15.08 2.27 12.03
C ARG A 144 14.49 2.94 10.79
N GLN A 145 15.31 3.08 9.75
CA GLN A 145 14.79 3.43 8.43
C GLN A 145 14.17 2.17 7.80
N ALA A 146 12.95 2.32 7.30
CA ALA A 146 12.24 1.29 6.57
C ALA A 146 11.89 1.82 5.18
N SER A 147 12.11 1.00 4.17
CA SER A 147 11.74 1.29 2.78
C SER A 147 10.27 0.93 2.56
N LEU A 148 9.44 1.91 2.18
CA LEU A 148 8.04 1.72 1.80
C LEU A 148 7.85 2.14 0.35
N LEU A 149 6.90 1.56 -0.38
CA LEU A 149 6.50 2.12 -1.67
C LEU A 149 5.94 3.53 -1.50
N ASN A 150 6.14 4.39 -2.51
CA ASN A 150 5.61 5.76 -2.48
C ASN A 150 4.08 5.79 -2.36
N THR A 151 3.56 6.90 -1.84
CA THR A 151 2.12 7.09 -1.57
C THR A 151 1.25 6.92 -2.82
N GLY A 152 1.69 7.46 -3.96
CA GLY A 152 0.95 7.34 -5.23
C GLY A 152 0.83 5.89 -5.70
N TRP A 153 1.89 5.09 -5.55
CA TRP A 153 1.86 3.67 -5.83
C TRP A 153 0.90 2.92 -4.90
N LEU A 154 0.98 3.16 -3.59
CA LEU A 154 0.09 2.54 -2.61
C LEU A 154 -1.37 2.87 -2.94
N LEU A 155 -1.67 4.13 -3.29
CA LEU A 155 -3.03 4.57 -3.64
C LEU A 155 -3.53 3.87 -4.90
N ARG A 156 -2.70 3.80 -5.95
CA ARG A 156 -3.01 3.06 -7.18
C ARG A 156 -3.39 1.61 -6.88
N GLN A 157 -2.59 0.91 -6.09
CA GLN A 157 -2.86 -0.49 -5.77
C GLN A 157 -4.12 -0.67 -4.93
N LYS A 158 -4.43 0.28 -4.04
CA LYS A 158 -5.68 0.23 -3.25
C LYS A 158 -6.92 0.47 -4.10
N ILE A 159 -6.85 1.39 -5.06
CA ILE A 159 -7.91 1.61 -6.06
C ILE A 159 -8.15 0.32 -6.87
N LEU A 160 -7.09 -0.30 -7.39
CA LEU A 160 -7.17 -1.55 -8.14
C LEU A 160 -7.73 -2.70 -7.28
N ALA A 161 -7.21 -2.88 -6.06
CA ALA A 161 -7.65 -3.93 -5.16
C ALA A 161 -9.12 -3.78 -4.76
N TYR A 162 -9.59 -2.56 -4.53
CA TYR A 162 -11.00 -2.27 -4.24
C TYR A 162 -11.90 -2.72 -5.40
N ALA A 163 -11.53 -2.42 -6.64
CA ALA A 163 -12.32 -2.80 -7.81
C ALA A 163 -12.32 -4.32 -8.08
N GLN A 164 -11.24 -5.03 -7.74
CA GLN A 164 -11.09 -6.47 -7.99
C GLN A 164 -11.75 -7.35 -6.93
N ARG A 165 -11.91 -6.87 -5.69
CA ARG A 165 -12.49 -7.66 -4.60
C ARG A 165 -14.01 -7.74 -4.75
N GLN A 166 -14.54 -8.96 -4.76
CA GLN A 166 -15.99 -9.20 -4.75
C GLN A 166 -16.68 -8.54 -3.54
N ASN A 167 -16.04 -8.63 -2.37
CA ASN A 167 -16.49 -7.99 -1.14
C ASN A 167 -15.68 -6.71 -0.90
N ARG A 168 -16.02 -5.65 -1.64
CA ARG A 168 -15.48 -4.31 -1.46
C ARG A 168 -15.53 -3.94 0.02
N SER A 169 -14.36 -3.69 0.61
CA SER A 169 -14.21 -3.64 2.05
C SER A 169 -14.02 -2.21 2.56
N GLY A 170 -14.66 -1.88 3.68
CA GLY A 170 -14.43 -0.61 4.40
C GLY A 170 -12.94 -0.31 4.67
N PRO A 171 -12.10 -1.29 5.04
CA PRO A 171 -10.65 -1.11 5.16
C PRO A 171 -9.95 -0.58 3.91
N ASP A 172 -10.36 -1.01 2.72
CA ASP A 172 -9.77 -0.49 1.47
C ASP A 172 -10.16 0.98 1.26
N MET A 173 -11.41 1.34 1.56
CA MET A 173 -11.86 2.72 1.42
C MET A 173 -11.17 3.66 2.42
N GLN A 174 -10.95 3.19 3.64
CA GLN A 174 -10.16 3.90 4.63
C GLN A 174 -8.72 4.10 4.14
N ASP A 175 -8.07 3.05 3.60
CA ASP A 175 -6.73 3.16 3.04
C ASP A 175 -6.67 4.18 1.89
N ILE A 176 -7.63 4.14 0.96
CA ILE A 176 -7.72 5.08 -0.17
C ILE A 176 -7.88 6.52 0.33
N THR A 177 -8.74 6.72 1.33
CA THR A 177 -8.98 8.05 1.94
C THR A 177 -7.70 8.59 2.57
N SER A 178 -7.06 7.82 3.46
CA SER A 178 -5.83 8.23 4.14
C SER A 178 -4.71 8.53 3.16
N LEU A 179 -4.54 7.71 2.12
CA LEU A 179 -3.51 7.93 1.10
C LEU A 179 -3.77 9.19 0.26
N GLY A 180 -5.03 9.49 -0.06
CA GLY A 180 -5.41 10.74 -0.70
C GLY A 180 -5.10 11.96 0.17
N GLU A 181 -5.40 11.89 1.47
CA GLU A 181 -5.06 12.95 2.44
C GLU A 181 -3.54 13.14 2.57
N ILE A 182 -2.75 12.04 2.57
CA ILE A 182 -1.29 12.13 2.61
C ILE A 182 -0.75 12.81 1.35
N LEU A 183 -1.27 12.49 0.16
CA LEU A 183 -0.89 13.21 -1.06
C LEU A 183 -1.19 14.71 -0.94
N ALA A 184 -2.37 15.05 -0.41
CA ALA A 184 -2.77 16.44 -0.16
C ALA A 184 -1.81 17.17 0.79
N LEU A 185 -1.49 16.55 1.93
CA LEU A 185 -0.57 17.11 2.93
C LEU A 185 0.85 17.32 2.38
N ARG A 186 1.27 16.50 1.41
CA ARG A 186 2.58 16.60 0.75
C ARG A 186 2.59 17.52 -0.47
N GLY A 187 1.43 17.98 -0.94
CA GLY A 187 1.31 18.70 -2.20
C GLY A 187 1.70 17.84 -3.41
N GLU A 188 1.55 16.52 -3.29
CA GLU A 188 1.90 15.56 -4.33
C GLU A 188 0.68 15.13 -5.14
N THR A 189 0.90 14.75 -6.40
CA THR A 189 -0.15 14.21 -7.25
C THR A 189 0.29 12.93 -7.93
N MET A 190 -0.65 12.01 -8.16
CA MET A 190 -0.44 10.85 -9.02
C MET A 190 -1.29 10.94 -10.29
N THR A 191 -0.88 10.24 -11.34
CA THR A 191 -1.60 10.21 -12.62
C THR A 191 -2.14 8.80 -12.90
N ILE A 192 -3.38 8.72 -13.36
CA ILE A 192 -4.04 7.50 -13.84
C ILE A 192 -4.45 7.70 -15.30
N THR A 193 -3.84 6.91 -16.19
CA THR A 193 -4.11 6.92 -17.64
C THR A 193 -4.58 5.57 -18.17
N GLU A 194 -4.15 4.48 -17.56
CA GLU A 194 -4.49 3.12 -18.00
C GLU A 194 -5.98 2.82 -17.85
N GLU A 195 -6.60 2.25 -18.89
CA GLU A 195 -8.06 2.03 -18.93
C GLU A 195 -8.56 1.20 -17.73
N SER A 196 -7.82 0.16 -17.34
CA SER A 196 -8.16 -0.68 -16.19
C SER A 196 -8.13 0.10 -14.86
N GLU A 197 -7.17 1.01 -14.70
CA GLU A 197 -7.05 1.90 -13.53
C GLU A 197 -8.15 2.97 -13.53
N VAL A 198 -8.50 3.52 -14.70
CA VAL A 198 -9.63 4.45 -14.87
C VAL A 198 -10.94 3.79 -14.46
N LEU A 199 -11.19 2.56 -14.90
CA LEU A 199 -12.39 1.80 -14.53
C LEU A 199 -12.42 1.51 -13.03
N ALA A 200 -11.28 1.17 -12.43
CA ALA A 200 -11.18 0.95 -10.99
C ALA A 200 -11.44 2.24 -10.19
N LEU A 201 -10.88 3.38 -10.62
CA LEU A 201 -11.12 4.68 -10.02
C LEU A 201 -12.61 5.06 -10.07
N LYS A 202 -13.28 4.85 -11.21
CA LYS A 202 -14.73 5.09 -11.33
C LYS A 202 -15.52 4.26 -10.30
N GLN A 203 -15.18 2.98 -10.11
CA GLN A 203 -15.84 2.14 -9.10
C GLN A 203 -15.64 2.64 -7.66
N VAL A 204 -14.46 3.19 -7.34
CA VAL A 204 -14.21 3.83 -6.04
C VAL A 204 -15.10 5.06 -5.87
N LEU A 205 -15.19 5.90 -6.89
CA LEU A 205 -15.95 7.16 -6.86
C LEU A 205 -17.48 6.98 -6.91
N ASP A 206 -17.95 5.84 -7.39
CA ASP A 206 -19.38 5.46 -7.37
C ASP A 206 -19.83 4.92 -6.00
N SER A 207 -18.90 4.76 -5.04
CA SER A 207 -19.21 4.33 -3.67
C SER A 207 -19.98 5.40 -2.88
N SER A 208 -20.83 4.99 -1.92
CA SER A 208 -21.48 5.92 -0.99
C SER A 208 -20.47 6.68 -0.12
N ASP A 209 -19.34 6.03 0.18
CA ASP A 209 -18.26 6.56 1.00
C ASP A 209 -17.09 7.04 0.12
N ALA A 210 -17.39 7.54 -1.09
CA ALA A 210 -16.39 7.95 -2.05
C ALA A 210 -15.44 9.01 -1.45
N PRO A 211 -14.10 8.81 -1.54
CA PRO A 211 -13.13 9.75 -1.03
C PRO A 211 -13.00 10.94 -1.97
N ASN A 212 -12.64 12.10 -1.43
CA ASN A 212 -12.32 13.26 -2.25
C ASN A 212 -10.89 13.15 -2.80
N LEU A 213 -10.76 12.51 -3.97
CA LEU A 213 -9.48 12.32 -4.66
C LEU A 213 -9.17 13.41 -5.71
N LYS A 214 -10.10 14.34 -5.93
CA LYS A 214 -9.94 15.43 -6.90
C LYS A 214 -8.74 16.30 -6.53
N GLY A 215 -7.95 16.68 -7.53
CA GLY A 215 -6.74 17.49 -7.36
C GLY A 215 -5.48 16.71 -6.96
N TRP A 216 -5.63 15.52 -6.39
CA TRP A 216 -4.51 14.68 -5.96
C TRP A 216 -4.31 13.47 -6.88
N VAL A 217 -5.39 13.01 -7.52
CA VAL A 217 -5.36 12.01 -8.59
C VAL A 217 -5.74 12.69 -9.91
N ARG A 218 -4.80 12.76 -10.85
CA ARG A 218 -5.01 13.30 -12.20
C ARG A 218 -5.51 12.20 -13.13
N CYS A 219 -6.70 12.37 -13.68
CA CYS A 219 -7.32 11.40 -14.57
C CYS A 219 -8.28 12.10 -15.54
N GLU A 220 -7.84 12.39 -16.76
CA GLU A 220 -8.64 13.11 -17.77
C GLU A 220 -9.96 12.39 -18.11
N ALA A 221 -9.96 11.05 -18.04
CA ALA A 221 -11.16 10.25 -18.30
C ALA A 221 -12.24 10.34 -17.20
N VAL A 222 -11.92 10.95 -16.05
CA VAL A 222 -12.83 11.13 -14.89
C VAL A 222 -13.07 12.61 -14.60
N TRP A 223 -12.00 13.41 -14.61
CA TRP A 223 -12.02 14.85 -14.37
C TRP A 223 -11.28 15.58 -15.49
N PRO A 224 -11.89 15.71 -16.68
CA PRO A 224 -11.23 16.32 -17.84
C PRO A 224 -10.93 17.81 -17.59
N THR A 225 -9.72 18.26 -17.91
CA THR A 225 -9.36 19.69 -17.86
C THR A 225 -9.67 20.40 -19.18
N GLU A 226 -9.84 19.64 -20.26
CA GLU A 226 -10.32 20.12 -21.56
C GLU A 226 -11.84 20.02 -21.68
N TRP A 227 -12.43 20.88 -22.52
CA TRP A 227 -13.88 20.87 -22.77
C TRP A 227 -14.34 19.53 -23.34
N THR A 228 -15.15 18.82 -22.57
CA THR A 228 -15.65 17.48 -22.88
C THR A 228 -17.18 17.51 -23.00
N TRP A 229 -17.72 16.88 -24.04
CA TRP A 229 -19.16 16.78 -24.26
C TRP A 229 -19.84 15.84 -23.25
N ASP A 230 -20.86 16.32 -22.55
CA ASP A 230 -21.77 15.50 -21.74
C ASP A 230 -23.04 15.20 -22.54
N ALA A 231 -23.16 13.97 -23.04
CA ALA A 231 -24.30 13.55 -23.85
C ALA A 231 -25.65 13.62 -23.10
N ARG A 232 -25.64 13.48 -21.76
CA ARG A 232 -26.88 13.52 -20.95
C ARG A 232 -27.38 14.95 -20.81
N ARG A 233 -26.47 15.91 -20.60
CA ARG A 233 -26.80 17.33 -20.47
C ARG A 233 -26.84 18.09 -21.79
N LYS A 234 -26.32 17.49 -22.87
CA LYS A 234 -26.15 18.12 -24.18
C LYS A 234 -25.36 19.43 -24.09
N ASP A 235 -24.31 19.45 -23.28
CA ASP A 235 -23.44 20.61 -23.08
C ASP A 235 -21.99 20.18 -22.83
N HIS A 236 -21.04 21.10 -22.94
CA HIS A 236 -19.64 20.80 -22.59
C HIS A 236 -19.36 21.12 -21.12
N TYR A 237 -18.47 20.34 -20.53
CA TYR A 237 -17.94 20.58 -19.20
C TYR A 237 -16.43 20.37 -19.16
N ARG A 238 -15.80 20.95 -18.16
CA ARG A 238 -14.44 20.63 -17.74
C ARG A 238 -14.29 20.88 -16.24
N TYR A 239 -13.16 20.46 -15.69
CA TYR A 239 -12.72 20.85 -14.36
C TYR A 239 -11.71 22.00 -14.48
N ASP A 240 -11.95 23.06 -13.73
CA ASP A 240 -11.02 24.21 -13.68
C ASP A 240 -9.84 23.96 -12.75
N GLU A 241 -8.97 24.96 -12.58
CA GLU A 241 -7.78 24.89 -11.71
C GLU A 241 -8.13 24.68 -10.22
N SER A 242 -9.37 25.02 -9.82
CA SER A 242 -9.92 24.76 -8.49
C SER A 242 -10.64 23.42 -8.41
N TRP A 243 -10.52 22.57 -9.43
CA TRP A 243 -11.19 21.27 -9.57
C TRP A 243 -12.72 21.37 -9.41
N THR A 244 -13.28 22.50 -9.82
CA THR A 244 -14.72 22.73 -9.89
C THR A 244 -15.22 22.39 -11.29
N LYS A 245 -16.32 21.63 -11.35
CA LYS A 245 -16.96 21.28 -12.63
C LYS A 245 -17.66 22.51 -13.19
N VAL A 246 -17.12 23.08 -14.26
CA VAL A 246 -17.67 24.23 -14.97
C VAL A 246 -18.36 23.80 -16.26
N TRP A 247 -19.41 24.53 -16.64
CA TRP A 247 -20.22 24.28 -17.85
C TRP A 247 -20.02 25.41 -18.83
N GLY A 248 -20.06 25.11 -20.12
CA GLY A 248 -19.88 26.12 -21.14
C GLY A 248 -20.28 25.62 -22.52
N LYS A 249 -20.78 26.55 -23.33
CA LYS A 249 -20.95 26.32 -24.75
C LYS A 249 -19.56 26.26 -25.36
N ALA A 250 -19.19 25.14 -25.98
CA ALA A 250 -17.97 25.06 -26.77
C ALA A 250 -17.93 26.25 -27.73
N PHE A 251 -16.87 27.05 -27.66
CA PHE A 251 -16.58 28.05 -28.66
C PHE A 251 -16.31 27.27 -29.96
N LYS A 252 -17.19 27.45 -30.95
CA LYS A 252 -17.03 26.88 -32.29
C LYS A 252 -15.79 27.44 -32.96
#